data_AF-A0A9E5REQ8-F1
#
_entry.id   AF-A0A9E5REQ8-F1
#
_cell.length_a   1.000
_cell.length_b   1.000
_cell.length_c   1.000
_cell.angle_alpha   90.00
_cell.angle_beta   90.00
_cell.angle_gamma   90.00
#
_symmetry.space_group_name_H-M   'P 1'
#
loop_
_entity.id
_entity.type
_entity.pdbx_description
1 polymer ?
#
loop_
_entity_poly.entity_id
_entity_poly.type
_entity_poly.pdbx_seq_one_letter_code
_entity_poly.pdbx_strand_id
1 'polypeptide(L)'
;MATAVKQFYVLLLRGLRTLAKRIGLLKVLEAHENNRTLFWLRSLFAIYDMDDMIRLGVPWWTFSSIDLVERFLAGVPQARVFEYGAGASTLWLARRAGTVYFL
;
A
#
# COMPACT_ATOMS: atom_id res chain seq x y z
N MET A 1 22.28 14.21 13.28
CA MET A 1 22.49 12.74 13.35
C MET A 1 21.25 11.92 12.99
N ALA A 2 20.04 12.26 13.46
CA ALA A 2 18.81 11.48 13.17
C ALA A 2 18.49 11.29 11.67
N THR A 3 18.77 12.28 10.82
CA THR A 3 18.49 12.22 9.38
C THR A 3 19.37 11.22 8.63
N ALA A 4 20.65 11.09 9.03
CA ALA A 4 21.59 10.18 8.38
C ALA A 4 21.24 8.70 8.65
N VAL A 5 20.82 8.40 9.89
CA VAL A 5 20.32 7.06 10.25
C VAL A 5 19.06 6.71 9.45
N LYS A 6 18.13 7.66 9.31
CA LYS A 6 16.93 7.47 8.48
C LYS A 6 17.27 7.24 7.02
N GLN A 7 18.18 8.04 6.45
CA GLN A 7 18.62 7.88 5.05
C GLN A 7 19.28 6.52 4.82
N PHE A 8 20.18 6.10 5.72
CA PHE A 8 20.82 4.79 5.66
C PHE A 8 19.80 3.65 5.75
N TYR A 9 18.84 3.73 6.67
CA TYR A 9 17.76 2.76 6.81
C TYR A 9 16.92 2.64 5.53
N VAL A 10 16.51 3.77 4.95
CA VAL A 10 15.73 3.79 3.69
C VAL A 10 16.54 3.20 2.53
N LEU A 11 17.83 3.52 2.44
CA LEU A 11 18.73 2.97 1.41
C LEU A 11 18.87 1.45 1.56
N LEU A 12 19.06 0.96 2.79
CA LEU A 12 19.17 -0.47 3.08
C LEU A 12 17.89 -1.21 2.66
N LEU A 13 16.72 -0.68 2.98
CA LEU A 13 15.44 -1.26 2.57
C LEU A 13 15.24 -1.26 1.05
N ARG A 14 15.63 -0.17 0.37
CA ARG A 14 15.62 -0.13 -1.11
C ARG A 14 16.57 -1.16 -1.72
N GLY A 15 17.73 -1.39 -1.10
CA GLY A 15 18.68 -2.43 -1.47
C GLY A 15 18.11 -3.84 -1.30
N LEU A 16 17.56 -4.15 -0.11
CA LEU A 16 16.92 -5.44 0.19
C LEU A 16 15.79 -5.76 -0.78
N ARG A 17 14.96 -4.77 -1.11
CA ARG A 17 13.91 -4.92 -2.10
C ARG A 17 14.46 -5.23 -3.49
N THR A 18 15.51 -4.53 -3.93
CA THR A 18 16.12 -4.77 -5.24
C THR A 18 16.65 -6.20 -5.34
N LEU A 19 17.28 -6.69 -4.28
CA LEU A 19 17.73 -8.07 -4.19
C LEU A 19 16.54 -9.05 -4.22
N ALA A 20 15.52 -8.82 -3.39
CA ALA A 20 14.29 -9.63 -3.35
C ALA A 20 13.57 -9.69 -4.71
N LYS A 21 13.59 -8.58 -5.47
CA LYS A 21 13.05 -8.53 -6.83
C LYS A 21 13.88 -9.38 -7.80
N ARG A 22 15.21 -9.29 -7.74
CA ARG A 22 16.12 -10.04 -8.61
C ARG A 22 16.03 -11.55 -8.39
N ILE A 23 15.91 -12.01 -7.15
CA ILE A 23 15.79 -13.44 -6.83
C ILE A 23 14.37 -13.99 -7.03
N GLY A 24 13.42 -13.16 -7.48
CA GLY A 24 12.04 -13.58 -7.75
C GLY A 24 11.15 -13.71 -6.51
N LEU A 25 11.66 -13.43 -5.30
CA LEU A 25 10.90 -13.52 -4.05
C LEU A 25 9.64 -12.65 -4.09
N LEU A 26 9.72 -11.43 -4.62
CA LEU A 26 8.55 -10.55 -4.73
C LEU A 26 7.44 -11.14 -5.62
N LYS A 27 7.81 -11.88 -6.68
CA LYS A 27 6.84 -12.56 -7.54
C LYS A 27 6.17 -13.73 -6.82
N VAL A 28 6.94 -14.50 -6.06
CA VAL A 28 6.40 -15.61 -5.26
C VAL A 28 5.42 -15.08 -4.20
N LEU A 29 5.77 -13.98 -3.53
CA LEU A 29 4.89 -13.35 -2.55
C LEU A 29 3.62 -12.77 -3.20
N GLU A 30 3.74 -12.14 -4.38
CA GLU A 30 2.59 -11.66 -5.17
C GLU A 30 1.66 -12.80 -5.63
N ALA A 31 2.21 -13.97 -5.97
CA ALA A 31 1.41 -15.14 -6.35
C ALA A 31 0.55 -15.69 -5.20
N HIS A 32 0.79 -15.27 -3.96
CA HIS A 32 0.04 -15.68 -2.77
C HIS A 32 -0.76 -14.52 -2.17
N GLU A 33 -1.34 -13.65 -3.01
CA GLU A 33 -2.16 -12.51 -2.58
C GLU A 33 -3.34 -12.90 -1.66
N ASN A 34 -3.87 -14.11 -1.82
CA ASN A 34 -4.94 -14.64 -0.97
C ASN A 34 -4.49 -14.96 0.47
N ASN A 35 -3.18 -15.09 0.71
CA ASN A 35 -2.64 -15.26 2.05
C ASN A 35 -2.24 -13.89 2.63
N ARG A 36 -3.06 -13.40 3.57
CA ARG A 36 -2.91 -12.10 4.21
C ARG A 36 -1.51 -11.87 4.81
N THR A 37 -0.88 -12.89 5.36
CA THR A 37 0.47 -12.78 5.95
C THR A 37 1.54 -12.63 4.87
N LEU A 38 1.42 -13.37 3.76
CA LEU A 38 2.38 -13.24 2.65
C LEU A 38 2.20 -11.92 1.91
N PHE A 39 0.96 -11.47 1.74
CA PHE A 39 0.64 -10.16 1.18
C PHE A 39 1.12 -9.01 2.09
N TRP A 40 0.99 -9.17 3.42
CA TRP A 40 1.60 -8.26 4.39
C TRP A 40 3.11 -8.17 4.23
N LEU A 41 3.80 -9.32 4.19
CA LEU A 41 5.25 -9.35 3.98
C LEU A 41 5.63 -8.67 2.66
N ARG A 42 4.83 -8.87 1.60
CA ARG A 42 5.02 -8.19 0.31
C ARG A 42 4.88 -6.68 0.40
N SER A 43 3.93 -6.17 1.18
CA SER A 43 3.69 -4.73 1.31
C SER A 43 4.81 -4.01 2.08
N LEU A 44 5.50 -4.69 2.99
CA LEU A 44 6.69 -4.14 3.68
C LEU A 44 7.80 -3.74 2.70
N PHE A 45 7.97 -4.49 1.61
CA PHE A 45 8.92 -4.14 0.56
C PHE A 45 8.48 -2.95 -0.30
N ALA A 46 7.21 -2.55 -0.24
CA ALA A 46 6.68 -1.40 -0.98
C ALA A 46 6.67 -0.10 -0.16
N ILE A 47 6.90 -0.15 1.16
CA ILE A 47 6.67 1.00 2.07
C ILE A 47 7.45 2.29 1.71
N TYR A 48 8.59 2.17 1.02
CA TYR A 48 9.39 3.31 0.54
C TYR A 48 9.34 3.54 -0.97
N ASP A 49 8.39 2.90 -1.65
CA ASP A 49 8.08 3.05 -3.07
C ASP A 49 6.57 3.22 -3.26
N MET A 50 6.18 4.45 -3.53
CA MET A 50 4.79 4.83 -3.72
C MET A 50 4.17 4.14 -4.94
N ASP A 51 4.90 4.01 -6.04
CA ASP A 51 4.39 3.39 -7.28
C ASP A 51 4.05 1.92 -7.06
N ASP A 52 4.89 1.21 -6.32
CA ASP A 52 4.65 -0.22 -6.03
C ASP A 52 3.52 -0.41 -5.01
N MET A 53 3.35 0.51 -4.05
CA MET A 53 2.16 0.48 -3.18
C MET A 53 0.87 0.71 -3.97
N ILE A 54 0.87 1.66 -4.91
CA ILE A 54 -0.27 1.93 -5.79
C ILE A 54 -0.56 0.72 -6.68
N ARG A 55 0.48 0.03 -7.15
CA ARG A 55 0.36 -1.21 -7.95
C ARG A 55 -0.23 -2.35 -7.13
N LEU A 56 0.24 -2.54 -5.90
CA LEU A 56 -0.32 -3.53 -4.96
C LEU A 56 -1.76 -3.20 -4.55
N GLY A 57 -2.21 -1.96 -4.77
CA GLY A 57 -3.56 -1.53 -4.40
C GLY A 57 -3.77 -1.57 -2.89
N VAL A 58 -2.76 -1.16 -2.12
CA VAL A 58 -2.83 -1.13 -0.65
C VAL A 58 -2.78 0.33 -0.17
N PRO A 59 -3.80 0.81 0.56
CA PRO A 59 -3.78 2.13 1.17
C PRO A 59 -2.91 2.12 2.43
N TRP A 60 -2.60 3.31 2.96
CA TRP A 60 -1.81 3.49 4.18
C TRP A 60 -2.58 3.19 5.48
N TRP A 61 -3.32 2.07 5.53
CA TRP A 61 -4.13 1.67 6.67
C TRP A 61 -3.81 0.25 7.11
N THR A 62 -4.28 -0.12 8.29
CA THR A 62 -4.27 -1.53 8.71
C THR A 62 -5.21 -2.34 7.82
N PHE A 63 -4.91 -3.62 7.59
CA PHE A 63 -5.79 -4.47 6.77
C PHE A 63 -7.21 -4.58 7.33
N SER A 64 -7.39 -4.53 8.65
CA SER A 64 -8.72 -4.55 9.25
C SER A 64 -9.52 -3.30 8.90
N SER A 65 -8.87 -2.14 8.85
CA SER A 65 -9.49 -0.89 8.38
C SER A 65 -9.84 -0.96 6.90
N ILE A 66 -8.96 -1.58 6.09
CA ILE A 66 -9.21 -1.81 4.66
C ILE A 66 -10.46 -2.65 4.47
N ASP A 67 -10.56 -3.79 5.16
CA ASP A 67 -11.73 -4.68 5.07
C ASP A 67 -13.03 -3.95 5.44
N LEU A 68 -12.98 -3.14 6.50
CA LEU A 68 -14.14 -2.38 6.98
C LEU A 68 -14.60 -1.35 5.94
N VAL A 69 -13.67 -0.56 5.40
CA VAL A 69 -13.98 0.47 4.41
C VAL A 69 -14.44 -0.17 3.09
N GLU A 70 -13.80 -1.26 2.66
CA GLU A 70 -14.18 -1.97 1.44
C GLU A 70 -15.60 -2.54 1.54
N ARG A 71 -15.97 -3.14 2.68
CA ARG A 71 -17.34 -3.59 2.95
C ARG A 71 -18.34 -2.44 2.95
N PHE A 72 -17.99 -1.30 3.56
CA PHE A 72 -18.84 -0.12 3.58
C PHE A 72 -19.08 0.42 2.16
N LEU A 73 -18.02 0.60 1.37
CA LEU A 73 -18.12 1.13 0.00
C LEU A 73 -18.88 0.17 -0.93
N ALA A 74 -18.77 -1.14 -0.74
CA ALA A 74 -19.56 -2.12 -1.50
C ALA A 74 -21.07 -1.96 -1.26
N GLY A 75 -21.48 -1.48 -0.07
CA GLY A 75 -22.88 -1.20 0.27
C GLY A 75 -23.37 0.21 -0.12
N VAL A 76 -22.48 1.10 -0.57
CA VAL A 76 -22.81 2.50 -0.89
C VAL A 76 -22.26 2.86 -2.28
N PRO A 77 -22.99 2.51 -3.36
CA PRO A 77 -22.60 2.89 -4.71
C PRO A 77 -22.44 4.40 -4.85
N GLN A 78 -21.42 4.83 -5.60
CA GLN A 78 -21.12 6.26 -5.83
C GLN A 78 -20.85 7.07 -4.55
N ALA A 79 -20.31 6.42 -3.51
CA ALA A 79 -19.92 7.08 -2.28
C ALA A 79 -19.04 8.32 -2.55
N ARG A 80 -19.36 9.41 -1.85
CA ARG A 80 -18.55 10.63 -1.83
C ARG A 80 -17.64 10.57 -0.60
N VAL A 81 -16.34 10.49 -0.83
CA VAL A 81 -15.35 10.33 0.23
C VAL A 81 -14.56 11.62 0.40
N PHE A 82 -14.28 11.97 1.64
CA PHE A 82 -13.40 13.06 2.00
C PHE A 82 -12.20 12.51 2.78
N GLU A 83 -10.99 12.88 2.38
CA GLU A 83 -9.73 12.41 2.97
C GLU A 83 -8.86 13.59 3.43
N TYR A 84 -8.22 13.45 4.58
CA TYR A 84 -7.21 14.41 5.04
C TYR A 84 -5.82 13.91 4.64
N GLY A 85 -5.15 14.60 3.72
CA GLY A 85 -3.84 14.23 3.19
C GLY A 85 -3.90 13.30 1.99
N ALA A 86 -3.30 13.73 0.88
CA ALA A 86 -3.23 12.94 -0.35
C ALA A 86 -2.15 11.85 -0.32
N GLY A 87 -2.45 10.68 -0.87
CA GLY A 87 -1.47 9.59 -0.99
C GLY A 87 -1.99 8.33 -1.67
N ALA A 88 -1.36 7.19 -1.36
CA ALA A 88 -1.75 5.89 -1.90
C ALA A 88 -3.19 5.51 -1.54
N SER A 89 -3.68 5.94 -0.36
CA SER A 89 -5.06 5.78 0.07
C SER A 89 -6.06 6.56 -0.79
N THR A 90 -5.70 7.75 -1.26
CA THR A 90 -6.52 8.54 -2.20
C THR A 90 -6.76 7.80 -3.50
N LEU A 91 -5.70 7.24 -4.09
CA LEU A 91 -5.81 6.46 -5.33
C LEU A 91 -6.55 5.14 -5.11
N TRP A 92 -6.37 4.52 -3.94
CA TRP A 92 -7.12 3.33 -3.56
C TRP A 92 -8.63 3.60 -3.45
N LEU A 93 -8.99 4.73 -2.84
CA LEU A 93 -10.37 5.21 -2.72
C LEU A 93 -10.95 5.61 -4.08
N ALA A 94 -10.18 6.30 -4.93
CA ALA A 94 -10.63 6.75 -6.25
C ALA A 94 -11.02 5.59 -7.18
N ARG A 95 -10.46 4.40 -6.99
CA ARG A 95 -10.85 3.18 -7.72
C ARG A 95 -12.15 2.54 -7.23
N ARG A 96 -12.66 2.92 -6.05
CA ARG A 96 -13.77 2.25 -5.35
C ARG A 96 -14.95 3.16 -5.03
N ALA A 97 -14.70 4.43 -4.77
CA ALA A 97 -15.70 5.44 -4.49
C ALA A 97 -16.18 6.12 -5.78
N GLY A 98 -17.31 6.84 -5.72
CA GLY A 98 -17.76 7.66 -6.85
C GLY A 98 -16.96 8.95 -6.99
N THR A 99 -16.60 9.59 -5.86
CA THR A 99 -15.79 10.81 -5.86
C THR A 99 -14.96 10.90 -4.60
N VAL A 100 -13.73 11.39 -4.71
CA VAL A 100 -12.82 11.62 -3.57
C VAL A 100 -12.41 13.09 -3.55
N TYR A 101 -12.61 13.74 -2.41
CA TYR A 101 -12.11 15.08 -2.10
C TYR A 101 -10.98 14.93 -1.08
N PHE A 102 -9.92 15.71 -1.21
CA PHE A 102 -8.80 15.67 -0.27
C PHE A 102 -8.23 17.05 0.01
N LEU A 103 -7.70 17.22 1.22
CA LEU A 103 -6.93 18.38 1.66
C LEU A 103 -5.42 18.10 1.58
#